data_AF-A0A8H3LIZ7-F1
#
_entry.id   AF-A0A8H3LIZ7-F1
#
_cell.length_a   1.000
_cell.length_b   1.000
_cell.length_c   1.000
_cell.angle_alpha   90.00
_cell.angle_beta   90.00
_cell.angle_gamma   90.00
#
_symmetry.space_group_name_H-M   'P 1'
#
loop_
_entity.id
_entity.type
_entity.pdbx_description
1 polymer ?
#
loop_
_entity_poly.entity_id
_entity_poly.type
_entity_poly.pdbx_seq_one_letter_code
_entity_poly.pdbx_strand_id
1 'polypeptide(L)'
;MMRSNYFPRFIQKWRSCLHSDKLSKLDNFSPTIIRSQIQMDKSNELSLLTNALFKTLTAPEGKIVEFPELENTHNVQNTDITQSIQSEKTPLVINIFDFDGTLFSSPEPNPAIWENKLVGHLKNENVIFKGWYQDRRSLSFGNQDRLNNRWNYKLVNIVKNSMKAENTLTVLLTGRNYDEFHELITEMVERKGMRFDVMGFKPTNNIIDWRLYYKPNIIEKIGRDMYEKLIMNQTITGTQKLTTKEFKMHFIGDLISHHPPPISINIWEDRPNHFFAFEAYLEKLKSLGKIKEGTVHKVFLSKNFLEPFREYDIVMGMIKDHNYRSEQINLGKIGIVRKIQYAGIFFDQQVIDKLKRIYPPPTVNREWVFDGPYVLIKKNVSNEWLKLHCEGRGAIVTMKITGFGIYQNRIYCLQVSEYENSLEKTPIGMRCGKLFSDCPVPFINFAYVKGTEGFINTENINFNWIKYDKQIVVQGIIAAKYILGLE
;
A
#
# COMPACT_ATOMS: atom_id res chain seq x y z
N MET A 1 -8.90 5.31 18.06
CA MET A 1 -8.16 6.37 18.77
C MET A 1 -6.66 6.04 18.74
N MET A 2 -5.94 6.49 17.72
CA MET A 2 -4.48 6.70 17.68
C MET A 2 -4.26 7.73 16.56
N ARG A 3 -3.64 8.86 16.92
CA ARG A 3 -3.63 10.12 16.16
C ARG A 3 -2.44 10.18 15.19
N SER A 4 -2.68 10.60 13.94
CA SER A 4 -1.68 11.20 13.05
C SER A 4 -1.59 12.71 13.28
N ASN A 5 -1.08 13.14 14.43
CA ASN A 5 -0.89 14.56 14.76
C ASN A 5 0.57 15.01 14.64
N TYR A 6 1.18 14.86 13.45
CA TYR A 6 2.56 15.31 13.22
C TYR A 6 2.72 16.64 12.45
N PHE A 7 1.63 17.29 12.04
CA PHE A 7 1.72 18.53 11.24
C PHE A 7 1.49 19.88 11.96
N PRO A 8 0.82 20.01 13.14
CA PRO A 8 0.62 21.34 13.74
C PRO A 8 1.77 21.87 14.62
N ARG A 9 2.75 21.05 15.02
CA ARG A 9 3.79 21.47 15.98
C ARG A 9 4.95 22.26 15.37
N PHE A 10 5.05 22.35 14.05
CA PHE A 10 6.15 23.04 13.38
C PHE A 10 6.00 24.58 13.38
N ILE A 11 4.76 25.09 13.43
CA ILE A 11 4.49 26.54 13.36
C ILE A 11 4.59 27.22 14.73
N GLN A 12 4.28 26.53 15.82
CA GLN A 12 4.40 27.11 17.18
C GLN A 12 5.85 27.24 17.66
N LYS A 13 6.77 26.38 17.19
CA LYS A 13 8.19 26.43 17.58
C LYS A 13 9.00 27.49 16.81
N TRP A 14 8.47 28.00 15.70
CA TRP A 14 9.14 29.02 14.89
C TRP A 14 9.09 30.43 15.51
N ARG A 15 8.07 30.71 16.34
CA ARG A 15 7.96 32.00 17.07
C ARG A 15 8.84 32.08 18.33
N SER A 16 9.22 30.95 18.94
CA SER A 16 10.03 30.95 20.17
C SER A 16 11.54 30.96 19.91
N CYS A 17 12.00 30.70 18.69
CA CYS A 17 13.43 30.65 18.35
C CYS A 17 13.99 31.97 17.77
N LEU A 18 13.18 33.05 17.72
CA LEU A 18 13.62 34.37 17.24
C LEU A 18 14.02 35.33 18.38
N HIS A 19 14.09 34.87 19.64
CA HIS A 19 14.40 35.70 20.81
C HIS A 19 15.39 35.06 21.80
N SER A 20 16.43 34.38 21.30
CA SER A 20 17.62 34.14 22.12
C SER A 20 18.87 33.95 21.27
N ASP A 21 19.57 35.04 21.01
CA ASP A 21 21.00 35.00 20.71
C ASP A 21 21.74 34.48 21.93
N LYS A 22 22.17 33.22 21.87
CA LYS A 22 23.34 32.64 22.56
C LYS A 22 23.30 31.13 22.33
N LEU A 23 24.26 30.63 21.57
CA LEU A 23 24.99 29.37 21.84
C LEU A 23 25.93 29.11 20.66
N SER A 24 27.04 29.83 20.66
CA SER A 24 28.32 29.29 20.20
C SER A 24 28.98 28.61 21.40
N LYS A 25 29.63 27.46 21.13
CA LYS A 25 30.40 26.59 22.06
C LYS A 25 29.56 25.62 22.90
N LEU A 26 29.71 24.32 22.62
CA LEU A 26 30.19 23.31 23.57
C LEU A 26 30.24 21.95 22.88
N ASP A 27 31.46 21.56 22.49
CA ASP A 27 31.88 20.19 22.24
C ASP A 27 32.06 19.45 23.58
N ASN A 28 32.01 18.11 23.48
CA ASN A 28 32.35 17.08 24.49
C ASN A 28 31.31 16.82 25.59
N PHE A 29 30.69 15.62 25.57
CA PHE A 29 30.78 14.61 26.64
C PHE A 29 30.07 13.31 26.25
N SER A 30 30.73 12.18 26.53
CA SER A 30 30.25 10.79 26.38
C SER A 30 29.51 10.30 27.66
N PRO A 31 28.82 9.14 27.62
CA PRO A 31 27.62 8.89 28.41
C PRO A 31 27.84 7.96 29.61
N THR A 32 27.39 8.33 30.82
CA THR A 32 27.02 7.37 31.87
C THR A 32 26.18 8.05 32.97
N ILE A 33 25.26 7.29 33.57
CA ILE A 33 24.52 7.57 34.83
C ILE A 33 23.34 8.53 34.67
N ILE A 34 22.12 8.00 34.54
CA ILE A 34 21.03 8.07 35.55
C ILE A 34 20.08 6.87 35.28
N ARG A 35 20.39 5.74 35.93
CA ARG A 35 19.42 4.70 36.29
C ARG A 35 19.19 4.89 37.78
N SER A 36 18.01 5.36 38.19
CA SER A 36 17.35 5.10 39.49
C SER A 36 16.46 6.27 39.90
N GLN A 37 15.22 6.31 39.40
CA GLN A 37 14.05 6.80 40.14
C GLN A 37 12.84 6.72 39.21
N ILE A 38 11.67 6.45 39.80
CA ILE A 38 10.39 6.09 39.16
C ILE A 38 10.23 4.57 38.98
N GLN A 39 10.24 3.88 40.12
CA GLN A 39 9.62 2.58 40.29
C GLN A 39 8.76 2.64 41.56
N MET A 40 7.53 3.15 41.43
CA MET A 40 6.37 2.93 42.32
C MET A 40 5.16 3.67 41.72
N ASP A 41 3.96 3.09 41.88
CA ASP A 41 2.63 3.56 41.46
C ASP A 41 2.20 3.48 39.99
N LYS A 42 2.02 2.25 39.46
CA LYS A 42 1.15 2.00 38.29
C LYS A 42 0.31 0.71 38.34
N SER A 43 0.01 0.17 39.51
CA SER A 43 -0.79 -1.07 39.62
C SER A 43 -2.22 -0.93 40.13
N ASN A 44 -2.67 0.26 40.56
CA ASN A 44 -4.01 0.42 41.16
C ASN A 44 -5.00 1.33 40.41
N GLU A 45 -4.64 1.93 39.26
CA GLU A 45 -5.60 2.66 38.40
C GLU A 45 -6.06 1.88 37.16
N LEU A 46 -5.45 0.72 36.87
CA LEU A 46 -5.82 -0.11 35.71
C LEU A 46 -6.92 -1.15 36.00
N SER A 47 -7.29 -1.35 37.28
CA SER A 47 -8.32 -2.31 37.70
C SER A 47 -9.72 -1.71 37.88
N LEU A 48 -9.84 -0.37 37.88
CA LEU A 48 -11.13 0.33 38.00
C LEU A 48 -11.72 0.75 36.65
N LEU A 49 -10.92 0.83 35.59
CA LEU A 49 -11.38 1.12 34.22
C LEU A 49 -11.75 -0.14 33.41
N THR A 50 -11.36 -1.32 33.88
CA THR A 50 -11.65 -2.61 33.21
C THR A 50 -13.01 -3.19 33.57
N ASN A 51 -13.63 -2.76 34.68
CA ASN A 51 -14.93 -3.28 35.13
C ASN A 51 -16.14 -2.38 34.80
N ALA A 52 -15.93 -1.18 34.27
CA ALA A 52 -17.00 -0.30 33.80
C ALA A 52 -17.28 -0.39 32.29
N LEU A 53 -16.43 -1.09 31.52
CA LEU A 53 -16.61 -1.29 30.08
C LEU A 53 -17.27 -2.63 29.69
N PHE A 54 -17.60 -3.49 30.67
CA PHE A 54 -18.08 -4.86 30.43
C PHE A 54 -19.55 -5.10 30.84
N LYS A 55 -20.36 -4.04 31.01
CA LYS A 55 -21.75 -4.19 31.47
C LYS A 55 -22.83 -3.44 30.68
N THR A 56 -22.56 -3.08 29.44
CA THR A 56 -23.60 -2.52 28.56
C THR A 56 -23.35 -2.97 27.14
N LEU A 57 -23.89 -4.14 26.77
CA LEU A 57 -24.46 -4.49 25.46
C LEU A 57 -24.71 -6.02 25.41
N THR A 58 -25.86 -6.45 25.92
CA THR A 58 -26.48 -7.74 25.58
C THR A 58 -27.90 -7.51 25.07
N ALA A 59 -28.03 -7.62 23.74
CA ALA A 59 -29.13 -8.15 22.88
C ALA A 59 -30.57 -7.56 22.98
N PRO A 60 -31.48 -7.76 21.98
CA PRO A 60 -31.41 -8.59 20.74
C PRO A 60 -31.97 -7.93 19.43
N GLU A 61 -32.07 -8.77 18.38
CA GLU A 61 -32.76 -8.64 17.05
C GLU A 61 -31.93 -8.05 15.88
N GLY A 62 -31.84 -8.64 14.68
CA GLY A 62 -32.43 -9.83 14.07
C GLY A 62 -32.09 -9.90 12.56
N LYS A 63 -32.25 -11.10 11.97
CA LYS A 63 -32.10 -11.50 10.55
C LYS A 63 -30.72 -11.99 10.07
N ILE A 64 -30.53 -13.30 10.28
CA ILE A 64 -29.71 -14.19 9.45
C ILE A 64 -30.60 -14.65 8.28
N VAL A 65 -30.05 -14.66 7.06
CA VAL A 65 -30.68 -15.30 5.90
C VAL A 65 -30.20 -16.74 5.88
N GLU A 66 -31.11 -17.68 6.15
CA GLU A 66 -30.91 -19.12 6.00
C GLU A 66 -31.05 -19.51 4.52
N PHE A 67 -30.11 -20.33 4.04
CA PHE A 67 -30.24 -21.06 2.78
C PHE A 67 -30.76 -22.47 3.09
N PRO A 68 -31.70 -23.01 2.29
CA PRO A 68 -32.47 -24.19 2.67
C PRO A 68 -31.61 -25.46 2.71
N GLU A 69 -31.80 -26.21 3.80
CA GLU A 69 -31.45 -27.62 3.92
C GLU A 69 -32.26 -28.43 2.89
N LEU A 70 -31.55 -29.21 2.06
CA LEU A 70 -32.19 -30.23 1.24
C LEU A 70 -32.25 -31.52 2.06
N GLU A 71 -33.46 -31.83 2.52
CA GLU A 71 -33.80 -33.07 3.20
C GLU A 71 -33.58 -34.30 2.32
N ASN A 72 -32.98 -35.31 2.94
CA ASN A 72 -32.97 -36.69 2.46
C ASN A 72 -34.40 -37.22 2.35
N THR A 73 -34.82 -37.56 1.14
CA THR A 73 -35.90 -38.54 0.94
C THR A 73 -35.30 -39.83 0.41
N HIS A 74 -35.25 -40.82 1.29
CA HIS A 74 -35.09 -42.21 0.89
C HIS A 74 -36.34 -42.64 0.11
N ASN A 75 -36.15 -43.03 -1.15
CA ASN A 75 -37.05 -43.97 -1.80
C ASN A 75 -36.22 -45.02 -2.53
N VAL A 76 -36.24 -46.22 -1.99
CA VAL A 76 -35.66 -47.43 -2.55
C VAL A 76 -36.64 -47.97 -3.58
N GLN A 77 -36.25 -48.01 -4.85
CA GLN A 77 -36.72 -49.03 -5.78
C GLN A 77 -35.51 -49.60 -6.53
N ASN A 78 -35.24 -50.87 -6.22
CA ASN A 78 -34.32 -51.75 -6.92
C ASN A 78 -34.74 -51.88 -8.38
N THR A 79 -33.80 -51.63 -9.29
CA THR A 79 -33.66 -52.44 -10.51
C THR A 79 -32.19 -52.50 -10.88
N ASP A 80 -31.67 -53.73 -10.92
CA ASP A 80 -30.33 -54.11 -11.32
C ASP A 80 -29.95 -53.53 -12.69
N ILE A 81 -28.92 -52.69 -12.73
CA ILE A 81 -28.08 -52.48 -13.90
C ILE A 81 -26.63 -52.48 -13.44
N THR A 82 -25.98 -53.63 -13.63
CA THR A 82 -24.53 -53.80 -13.61
C THR A 82 -23.92 -52.99 -14.75
N GLN A 83 -23.76 -51.69 -14.54
CA GLN A 83 -22.83 -50.86 -15.31
C GLN A 83 -21.63 -50.59 -14.42
N SER A 84 -20.45 -51.00 -14.89
CA SER A 84 -19.15 -50.67 -14.33
C SER A 84 -19.00 -49.15 -14.23
N ILE A 85 -19.34 -48.58 -13.08
CA ILE A 85 -18.99 -47.21 -12.71
C ILE A 85 -17.47 -47.21 -12.59
N GLN A 86 -16.78 -46.77 -13.65
CA GLN A 86 -15.43 -46.22 -13.48
C GLN A 86 -15.60 -45.10 -12.45
N SER A 87 -15.11 -45.30 -11.22
CA SER A 87 -15.11 -44.25 -10.22
C SER A 87 -14.39 -43.04 -10.83
N GLU A 88 -15.12 -41.96 -11.15
CA GLU A 88 -14.50 -40.76 -11.67
C GLU A 88 -13.43 -40.32 -10.68
N LYS A 89 -12.17 -40.42 -11.09
CA LYS A 89 -11.03 -40.07 -10.25
C LYS A 89 -11.18 -38.58 -9.91
N THR A 90 -11.33 -38.27 -8.63
CA THR A 90 -11.49 -36.90 -8.16
C THR A 90 -10.33 -36.05 -8.67
N PRO A 91 -10.58 -34.88 -9.29
CA PRO A 91 -9.52 -34.07 -9.87
C PRO A 91 -8.59 -33.53 -8.79
N LEU A 92 -7.28 -33.58 -9.04
CA LEU A 92 -6.30 -32.91 -8.18
C LEU A 92 -6.57 -31.41 -8.21
N VAL A 93 -6.71 -30.79 -7.04
CA VAL A 93 -6.87 -29.33 -6.94
C VAL A 93 -5.51 -28.70 -6.62
N ILE A 94 -5.04 -27.77 -7.46
CA ILE A 94 -3.82 -27.00 -7.20
C ILE A 94 -4.22 -25.58 -6.80
N ASN A 95 -3.96 -25.22 -5.55
CA ASN A 95 -4.23 -23.89 -5.02
C ASN A 95 -2.93 -23.09 -4.92
N ILE A 96 -2.82 -22.02 -5.70
CA ILE A 96 -1.60 -21.21 -5.86
C ILE A 96 -1.80 -19.83 -5.27
N PHE A 97 -1.01 -19.49 -4.27
CA PHE A 97 -1.08 -18.22 -3.57
C PHE A 97 0.16 -17.38 -3.84
N ASP A 98 -0.02 -16.16 -4.36
CA ASP A 98 1.05 -15.17 -4.37
C ASP A 98 1.37 -14.66 -2.95
N PHE A 99 2.58 -14.13 -2.76
CA PHE A 99 3.02 -13.61 -1.47
C PHE A 99 2.76 -12.10 -1.31
N ASP A 100 3.46 -11.28 -2.11
CA ASP A 100 3.54 -9.82 -1.96
C ASP A 100 2.25 -9.14 -2.43
N GLY A 101 1.45 -8.61 -1.50
CA GLY A 101 0.16 -7.97 -1.80
C GLY A 101 -1.03 -8.94 -1.77
N THR A 102 -0.75 -10.24 -1.69
CA THR A 102 -1.76 -11.31 -1.66
C THR A 102 -1.91 -11.90 -0.25
N LEU A 103 -0.98 -12.77 0.18
CA LEU A 103 -0.98 -13.33 1.54
C LEU A 103 -0.50 -12.32 2.58
N PHE A 104 0.52 -11.53 2.20
CA PHE A 104 1.18 -10.60 3.09
C PHE A 104 1.22 -9.20 2.46
N SER A 105 0.86 -8.18 3.23
CA SER A 105 0.95 -6.78 2.85
C SER A 105 2.40 -6.29 2.98
N SER A 106 3.21 -6.74 2.03
CA SER A 106 4.58 -6.28 1.84
C SER A 106 4.61 -4.76 1.65
N PRO A 107 5.55 -4.05 2.30
CA PRO A 107 5.68 -2.62 2.14
C PRO A 107 5.93 -2.23 0.70
N GLU A 108 5.33 -1.12 0.29
CA GLU A 108 5.67 -0.43 -0.96
C GLU A 108 6.49 0.83 -0.67
N PRO A 109 7.26 1.37 -1.63
CA PRO A 109 7.79 2.71 -1.53
C PRO A 109 6.65 3.75 -1.43
N ASN A 110 6.78 4.68 -0.49
CA ASN A 110 5.75 5.65 -0.13
C ASN A 110 5.75 6.88 -1.06
N PRO A 111 4.69 7.10 -1.86
CA PRO A 111 4.59 8.27 -2.76
C PRO A 111 4.39 9.60 -2.02
N ALA A 112 4.19 9.58 -0.70
CA ALA A 112 4.21 10.79 0.12
C ALA A 112 5.64 11.25 0.46
N ILE A 113 6.63 10.36 0.34
CA ILE A 113 8.05 10.64 0.57
C ILE A 113 8.78 10.79 -0.77
N TRP A 114 8.54 9.87 -1.69
CA TRP A 114 9.27 9.76 -2.95
C TRP A 114 8.44 10.26 -4.15
N GLU A 115 9.12 10.85 -5.12
CA GLU A 115 8.56 11.15 -6.44
C GLU A 115 8.04 9.88 -7.11
N ASN A 116 6.86 9.95 -7.75
CA ASN A 116 6.24 8.80 -8.42
C ASN A 116 7.18 8.12 -9.44
N LYS A 117 8.00 8.91 -10.15
CA LYS A 117 9.02 8.39 -11.06
C LYS A 117 10.06 7.54 -10.31
N LEU A 118 10.55 8.02 -9.18
CA LEU A 118 11.47 7.26 -8.31
C LEU A 118 10.78 6.02 -7.72
N VAL A 119 9.51 6.11 -7.28
CA VAL A 119 8.74 4.92 -6.85
C VAL A 119 8.71 3.85 -7.95
N GLY A 120 8.45 4.25 -9.19
CA GLY A 120 8.48 3.36 -10.35
C GLY A 120 9.85 2.71 -10.57
N HIS A 121 10.93 3.51 -10.49
CA HIS A 121 12.30 3.01 -10.61
C HIS A 121 12.68 2.06 -9.47
N LEU A 122 12.28 2.35 -8.23
CA LEU A 122 12.51 1.48 -7.08
C LEU A 122 11.79 0.14 -7.27
N LYS A 123 10.56 0.12 -7.78
CA LYS A 123 9.83 -1.15 -8.01
C LYS A 123 10.37 -1.98 -9.18
N ASN A 124 11.15 -1.38 -10.08
CA ASN A 124 11.74 -2.06 -11.22
C ASN A 124 13.09 -2.71 -10.84
N GLU A 125 13.18 -4.03 -11.00
CA GLU A 125 14.37 -4.82 -10.63
C GLU A 125 15.63 -4.50 -11.45
N ASN A 126 15.50 -3.76 -12.56
CA ASN A 126 16.58 -3.49 -13.50
C ASN A 126 17.03 -2.02 -13.51
N VAL A 127 16.46 -1.15 -12.66
CA VAL A 127 16.76 0.30 -12.68
C VAL A 127 17.64 0.72 -11.50
N ILE A 128 17.15 0.56 -10.26
CA ILE A 128 17.91 0.93 -9.06
C ILE A 128 18.30 -0.34 -8.32
N PHE A 129 19.60 -0.63 -8.31
CA PHE A 129 20.18 -1.83 -7.72
C PHE A 129 19.41 -3.10 -8.14
N LYS A 130 18.91 -3.91 -7.19
CA LYS A 130 18.08 -5.10 -7.44
C LYS A 130 16.58 -4.78 -7.51
N GLY A 131 16.18 -3.54 -7.22
CA GLY A 131 14.78 -3.13 -7.01
C GLY A 131 14.24 -3.48 -5.62
N TRP A 132 13.17 -2.79 -5.22
CA TRP A 132 12.57 -2.79 -3.88
C TRP A 132 12.18 -4.17 -3.40
N TYR A 133 11.46 -4.93 -4.23
CA TYR A 133 10.99 -6.28 -3.87
C TYR A 133 12.11 -7.32 -3.86
N GLN A 134 13.27 -7.03 -4.46
CA GLN A 134 14.42 -7.94 -4.42
C GLN A 134 15.50 -7.49 -3.41
N ASP A 135 15.22 -6.42 -2.65
CA ASP A 135 16.08 -5.94 -1.59
C ASP A 135 15.58 -6.47 -0.24
N ARG A 136 16.39 -7.27 0.46
CA ARG A 136 16.00 -7.90 1.73
C ARG A 136 15.64 -6.89 2.81
N ARG A 137 16.16 -5.66 2.73
CA ARG A 137 15.83 -4.57 3.66
C ARG A 137 14.34 -4.20 3.59
N SER A 138 13.66 -4.41 2.45
CA SER A 138 12.22 -4.16 2.28
C SER A 138 11.31 -5.06 3.13
N LEU A 139 11.79 -6.26 3.49
CA LEU A 139 11.11 -7.21 4.39
C LEU A 139 11.81 -7.35 5.74
N SER A 140 12.79 -6.51 6.02
CA SER A 140 13.37 -6.47 7.35
C SER A 140 12.41 -5.68 8.23
N PHE A 141 11.74 -6.35 9.17
CA PHE A 141 10.91 -5.71 10.18
C PHE A 141 11.57 -5.98 11.53
N GLY A 142 11.88 -4.93 12.29
CA GLY A 142 12.57 -5.10 13.57
C GLY A 142 11.71 -5.89 14.56
N ASN A 143 10.64 -5.28 15.07
CA ASN A 143 9.73 -5.93 16.02
C ASN A 143 8.69 -6.82 15.28
N GLN A 144 8.54 -8.06 15.74
CA GLN A 144 7.60 -9.08 15.25
C GLN A 144 6.12 -8.65 15.36
N ASP A 145 5.74 -7.85 16.36
CA ASP A 145 4.33 -7.40 16.50
C ASP A 145 3.84 -6.59 15.30
N ARG A 146 4.76 -5.92 14.59
CA ARG A 146 4.46 -5.13 13.39
C ARG A 146 4.15 -6.00 12.16
N LEU A 147 4.42 -7.30 12.20
CA LEU A 147 4.12 -8.26 11.14
C LEU A 147 2.70 -8.80 11.24
N ASN A 148 2.13 -8.90 12.44
CA ASN A 148 0.84 -9.56 12.65
C ASN A 148 -0.33 -8.88 11.94
N ASN A 149 -0.31 -7.55 11.84
CA ASN A 149 -1.38 -6.79 11.18
C ASN A 149 -1.23 -6.71 9.65
N ARG A 150 -0.24 -7.40 9.07
CA ARG A 150 0.04 -7.37 7.63
C ARG A 150 -0.46 -8.62 6.89
N TRP A 151 -0.95 -9.63 7.59
CA TRP A 151 -1.44 -10.86 6.97
C TRP A 151 -2.90 -10.73 6.54
N ASN A 152 -3.21 -11.26 5.37
CA ASN A 152 -4.59 -11.45 4.92
C ASN A 152 -5.18 -12.68 5.60
N TYR A 153 -5.75 -12.52 6.81
CA TYR A 153 -6.24 -13.63 7.63
C TYR A 153 -7.32 -14.49 6.94
N LYS A 154 -8.11 -13.90 6.03
CA LYS A 154 -9.06 -14.67 5.22
C LYS A 154 -8.35 -15.67 4.31
N LEU A 155 -7.30 -15.22 3.60
CA LEU A 155 -6.50 -16.12 2.76
C LEU A 155 -5.64 -17.09 3.58
N VAL A 156 -5.11 -16.67 4.73
CA VAL A 156 -4.41 -17.59 5.65
C VAL A 156 -5.30 -18.77 6.02
N ASN A 157 -6.59 -18.53 6.30
CA ASN A 157 -7.54 -19.61 6.59
C ASN A 157 -7.81 -20.49 5.35
N ILE A 158 -7.89 -19.90 4.15
CA ILE A 158 -8.03 -20.66 2.90
C ILE A 158 -6.81 -21.55 2.65
N VAL A 159 -5.60 -21.05 2.87
CA VAL A 159 -4.36 -21.85 2.81
C VAL A 159 -4.42 -23.01 3.79
N LYS A 160 -4.82 -22.77 5.05
CA LYS A 160 -4.93 -23.83 6.06
C LYS A 160 -5.97 -24.89 5.69
N ASN A 161 -7.07 -24.51 5.06
CA ASN A 161 -8.06 -25.47 4.56
C ASN A 161 -7.50 -26.27 3.38
N SER A 162 -6.81 -25.60 2.45
CA SER A 162 -6.11 -26.24 1.32
C SER A 162 -5.09 -27.27 1.79
N MET A 163 -4.34 -26.98 2.86
CA MET A 163 -3.35 -27.89 3.42
C MET A 163 -3.96 -29.21 3.93
N LYS A 164 -5.16 -29.14 4.52
CA LYS A 164 -5.86 -30.29 5.12
C LYS A 164 -6.57 -31.16 4.08
N ALA A 165 -6.83 -30.64 2.88
CA ALA A 165 -7.53 -31.39 1.85
C ALA A 165 -6.61 -32.45 1.22
N GLU A 166 -7.10 -33.69 1.17
CA GLU A 166 -6.33 -34.88 0.78
C GLU A 166 -5.88 -34.81 -0.69
N ASN A 167 -6.78 -34.44 -1.60
CA ASN A 167 -6.50 -34.33 -3.03
C ASN A 167 -6.17 -32.88 -3.45
N THR A 168 -5.41 -32.16 -2.64
CA THR A 168 -5.07 -30.76 -2.87
C THR A 168 -3.58 -30.48 -2.69
N LEU A 169 -3.01 -29.83 -3.69
CA LEU A 169 -1.66 -29.29 -3.66
C LEU A 169 -1.70 -27.80 -3.29
N THR A 170 -1.06 -27.45 -2.18
CA THR A 170 -1.02 -26.07 -1.66
C THR A 170 0.32 -25.42 -2.00
N VAL A 171 0.29 -24.39 -2.85
CA VAL A 171 1.47 -23.80 -3.48
C VAL A 171 1.62 -22.33 -3.11
N LEU A 172 2.80 -21.93 -2.65
CA LEU A 172 3.20 -20.52 -2.60
C LEU A 172 3.99 -20.21 -3.88
N LEU A 173 3.66 -19.12 -4.58
CA LEU A 173 4.38 -18.72 -5.80
C LEU A 173 4.67 -17.22 -5.81
N THR A 174 5.92 -16.84 -5.51
CA THR A 174 6.35 -15.44 -5.40
C THR A 174 7.35 -15.04 -6.49
N GLY A 175 7.31 -13.76 -6.87
CA GLY A 175 8.32 -13.17 -7.75
C GLY A 175 9.64 -12.83 -7.07
N ARG A 176 9.77 -13.05 -5.76
CA ARG A 176 11.02 -12.85 -5.03
C ARG A 176 12.04 -13.94 -5.34
N ASN A 177 13.31 -13.55 -5.40
CA ASN A 177 14.40 -14.45 -5.73
C ASN A 177 14.61 -15.50 -4.64
N TYR A 178 14.92 -16.74 -5.04
CA TYR A 178 15.18 -17.86 -4.13
C TYR A 178 16.32 -17.53 -3.16
N ASP A 179 17.52 -17.23 -3.67
CA ASP A 179 18.77 -17.07 -2.89
C ASP A 179 18.67 -16.03 -1.76
N GLU A 180 17.80 -15.04 -1.91
CA GLU A 180 17.69 -13.93 -0.96
C GLU A 180 16.51 -14.11 0.01
N PHE A 181 15.43 -14.76 -0.41
CA PHE A 181 14.15 -14.73 0.31
C PHE A 181 13.58 -16.09 0.71
N HIS A 182 14.13 -17.20 0.21
CA HIS A 182 13.64 -18.53 0.53
C HIS A 182 13.51 -18.72 2.05
N GLU A 183 14.62 -18.59 2.78
CA GLU A 183 14.63 -18.85 4.22
C GLU A 183 13.69 -17.90 4.97
N LEU A 184 13.77 -16.61 4.66
CA LEU A 184 12.98 -15.57 5.32
C LEU A 184 11.48 -15.79 5.12
N ILE A 185 11.03 -16.04 3.89
CA ILE A 185 9.61 -16.21 3.61
C ILE A 185 9.09 -17.54 4.14
N THR A 186 9.89 -18.62 4.06
CA THR A 186 9.56 -19.89 4.72
C THR A 186 9.35 -19.70 6.21
N GLU A 187 10.26 -19.04 6.92
CA GLU A 187 10.10 -18.73 8.35
C GLU A 187 8.84 -17.90 8.62
N MET A 188 8.56 -16.89 7.79
CA MET A 188 7.38 -16.03 7.94
C MET A 188 6.06 -16.80 7.81
N VAL A 189 5.92 -17.67 6.81
CA VAL A 189 4.68 -18.43 6.58
C VAL A 189 4.51 -19.56 7.59
N GLU A 190 5.59 -20.23 7.99
CA GLU A 190 5.56 -21.32 8.96
C GLU A 190 5.19 -20.83 10.36
N ARG A 191 5.65 -19.63 10.77
CA ARG A 191 5.20 -18.97 12.00
C ARG A 191 3.69 -18.67 12.03
N LYS A 192 3.03 -18.65 10.87
CA LYS A 192 1.57 -18.55 10.76
C LYS A 192 0.86 -19.90 10.66
N GLY A 193 1.61 -20.99 10.80
CA GLY A 193 1.12 -22.35 10.67
C GLY A 193 0.75 -22.70 9.22
N MET A 194 1.38 -22.06 8.24
CA MET A 194 1.23 -22.40 6.82
C MET A 194 2.47 -23.16 6.37
N ARG A 195 2.29 -24.44 6.03
CA ARG A 195 3.33 -25.31 5.49
C ARG A 195 2.90 -25.71 4.09
N PHE A 196 3.49 -25.07 3.09
CA PHE A 196 3.15 -25.29 1.69
C PHE A 196 3.76 -26.60 1.20
N ASP A 197 3.07 -27.28 0.28
CA ASP A 197 3.59 -28.49 -0.38
C ASP A 197 4.67 -28.12 -1.40
N VAL A 198 4.50 -26.96 -2.05
CA VAL A 198 5.46 -26.39 -3.01
C VAL A 198 5.62 -24.90 -2.73
N MET A 199 6.86 -24.40 -2.74
CA MET A 199 7.13 -22.97 -2.62
C MET A 199 7.99 -22.50 -3.79
N GLY A 200 7.37 -21.97 -4.84
CA GLY A 200 8.05 -21.41 -6.00
C GLY A 200 8.58 -20.00 -5.74
N PHE A 201 9.90 -19.86 -5.79
CA PHE A 201 10.61 -18.58 -5.81
C PHE A 201 11.24 -18.37 -7.18
N LYS A 202 11.45 -17.11 -7.57
CA LYS A 202 12.12 -16.80 -8.84
C LYS A 202 13.58 -17.31 -8.78
N PRO A 203 14.02 -18.16 -9.71
CA PRO A 203 15.41 -18.61 -9.73
C PRO A 203 16.33 -17.45 -10.16
N THR A 204 17.57 -17.47 -9.66
CA THR A 204 18.61 -16.50 -10.05
C THR A 204 19.30 -16.87 -11.36
N ASN A 205 19.16 -18.14 -11.78
CA ASN A 205 19.55 -18.66 -13.08
C ASN A 205 18.31 -19.08 -13.89
N ASN A 206 18.51 -19.60 -15.10
CA ASN A 206 17.39 -20.05 -15.95
C ASN A 206 17.03 -21.53 -15.70
N ILE A 207 17.24 -22.04 -14.50
CA ILE A 207 16.98 -23.42 -14.13
C ILE A 207 16.02 -23.45 -12.93
N ILE A 208 14.92 -24.16 -13.10
CA ILE A 208 14.00 -24.53 -12.01
C ILE A 208 14.44 -25.90 -11.51
N ASP A 209 15.25 -25.94 -10.46
CA ASP A 209 15.60 -27.18 -9.75
C ASP A 209 14.48 -27.53 -8.76
N TRP A 210 13.67 -28.53 -9.10
CA TRP A 210 12.48 -28.89 -8.33
C TRP A 210 12.78 -29.41 -6.92
N ARG A 211 14.03 -29.82 -6.64
CA ARG A 211 14.52 -30.13 -5.26
C ARG A 211 14.36 -28.95 -4.31
N LEU A 212 14.48 -27.72 -4.82
CA LEU A 212 14.41 -26.51 -4.00
C LEU A 212 12.96 -26.13 -3.64
N TYR A 213 12.01 -26.55 -4.47
CA TYR A 213 10.64 -26.05 -4.44
C TYR A 213 9.64 -27.02 -3.80
N TYR A 214 9.73 -28.33 -4.07
CA TYR A 214 8.90 -29.33 -3.37
C TYR A 214 9.35 -29.50 -1.93
N LYS A 215 8.42 -29.37 -0.98
CA LYS A 215 8.71 -29.46 0.44
C LYS A 215 8.43 -30.87 0.97
N PRO A 216 9.27 -31.41 1.88
CA PRO A 216 9.14 -32.80 2.33
C PRO A 216 7.78 -33.17 2.93
N ASN A 217 7.01 -32.22 3.45
CA ASN A 217 5.66 -32.48 3.98
C ASN A 217 4.69 -33.04 2.93
N ILE A 218 4.94 -32.84 1.63
CA ILE A 218 4.12 -33.44 0.58
C ILE A 218 4.20 -34.97 0.55
N ILE A 219 5.26 -35.57 1.12
CA ILE A 219 5.47 -37.04 1.14
C ILE A 219 4.26 -37.75 1.76
N GLU A 220 3.62 -37.15 2.77
CA GLU A 220 2.41 -37.70 3.40
C GLU A 220 1.22 -37.79 2.42
N LYS A 221 1.19 -36.95 1.38
CA LYS A 221 0.12 -36.91 0.36
C LYS A 221 0.41 -37.78 -0.85
N ILE A 222 1.66 -37.80 -1.32
CA ILE A 222 2.01 -38.42 -2.62
C ILE A 222 2.90 -39.66 -2.50
N GLY A 223 3.39 -39.96 -1.30
CA GLY A 223 4.37 -41.03 -1.06
C GLY A 223 5.82 -40.64 -1.41
N ARG A 224 6.76 -41.36 -0.81
CA ARG A 224 8.20 -41.12 -0.94
C ARG A 224 8.69 -41.30 -2.39
N ASP A 225 8.27 -42.37 -3.05
CA ASP A 225 8.73 -42.69 -4.41
C ASP A 225 8.33 -41.63 -5.43
N MET A 226 7.12 -41.08 -5.31
CA MET A 226 6.66 -39.98 -6.18
C MET A 226 7.43 -38.71 -5.86
N TYR A 227 7.62 -38.38 -4.57
CA TYR A 227 8.41 -37.22 -4.17
C TYR A 227 9.84 -37.27 -4.72
N GLU A 228 10.52 -38.42 -4.62
CA GLU A 228 11.88 -38.61 -5.15
C GLU A 228 11.94 -38.41 -6.67
N LYS A 229 10.93 -38.89 -7.42
CA LYS A 229 10.80 -38.63 -8.85
C LYS A 229 10.61 -37.14 -9.15
N LEU A 230 9.74 -36.46 -8.40
CA LEU A 230 9.43 -35.05 -8.62
C LEU A 230 10.64 -34.14 -8.37
N ILE A 231 11.39 -34.40 -7.31
CA ILE A 231 12.56 -33.58 -6.99
C ILE A 231 13.70 -33.81 -7.97
N MET A 232 13.78 -34.96 -8.66
CA MET A 232 14.82 -35.17 -9.68
C MET A 232 14.61 -34.34 -10.96
N ASN A 233 13.45 -33.74 -11.15
CA ASN A 233 13.17 -32.92 -12.33
C ASN A 233 13.94 -31.61 -12.29
N GLN A 234 14.34 -31.15 -13.47
CA GLN A 234 14.86 -29.80 -13.70
C GLN A 234 14.22 -29.24 -14.97
N THR A 235 13.82 -27.97 -14.91
CA THR A 235 13.36 -27.26 -16.11
C THR A 235 14.32 -26.17 -16.50
N ILE A 236 14.77 -26.17 -17.76
CA ILE A 236 15.52 -25.06 -18.35
C ILE A 236 14.51 -24.08 -18.94
N THR A 237 14.45 -22.86 -18.39
CA THR A 237 13.46 -21.84 -18.78
C THR A 237 13.93 -20.96 -19.95
N GLY A 238 15.04 -21.31 -20.59
CA GLY A 238 15.62 -20.60 -21.74
C GLY A 238 16.96 -19.92 -21.43
N THR A 239 17.42 -19.04 -22.33
CA THR A 239 18.70 -18.33 -22.21
C THR A 239 18.56 -16.92 -21.63
N GLN A 240 17.36 -16.34 -21.66
CA GLN A 240 17.09 -15.00 -21.16
C GLN A 240 16.48 -15.03 -19.75
N LYS A 241 16.82 -14.00 -18.95
CA LYS A 241 16.26 -13.81 -17.62
C LYS A 241 14.76 -13.55 -17.73
N LEU A 242 13.95 -14.41 -17.11
CA LEU A 242 12.50 -14.30 -17.16
C LEU A 242 11.99 -13.08 -16.38
N THR A 243 10.94 -12.45 -16.92
CA THR A 243 10.08 -11.58 -16.10
C THR A 243 9.35 -12.40 -15.04
N THR A 244 8.90 -11.75 -13.97
CA THR A 244 8.13 -12.41 -12.90
C THR A 244 6.90 -13.16 -13.44
N LYS A 245 6.20 -12.56 -14.41
CA LYS A 245 5.01 -13.15 -15.02
C LYS A 245 5.35 -14.41 -15.81
N GLU A 246 6.40 -14.37 -16.63
CA GLU A 246 6.85 -15.53 -17.42
C GLU A 246 7.32 -16.66 -16.51
N PHE A 247 8.14 -16.36 -15.50
CA PHE A 247 8.55 -17.33 -14.49
C PHE A 247 7.35 -18.04 -13.88
N LYS A 248 6.33 -17.29 -13.41
CA LYS A 248 5.14 -17.89 -12.79
C LYS A 248 4.39 -18.79 -13.78
N MET A 249 4.24 -18.37 -15.03
CA MET A 249 3.56 -19.18 -16.05
C MET A 249 4.32 -20.48 -16.36
N HIS A 250 5.64 -20.42 -16.54
CA HIS A 250 6.47 -21.61 -16.75
C HIS A 250 6.39 -22.55 -15.55
N PHE A 251 6.53 -22.02 -14.33
CA PHE A 251 6.44 -22.79 -13.10
C PHE A 251 5.10 -23.53 -12.99
N ILE A 252 3.99 -22.85 -13.29
CA ILE A 252 2.65 -23.46 -13.27
C ILE A 252 2.51 -24.55 -14.33
N GLY A 253 2.97 -24.30 -15.57
CA GLY A 253 2.91 -25.28 -16.65
C GLY A 253 3.66 -26.57 -16.33
N ASP A 254 4.87 -26.44 -15.81
CA ASP A 254 5.69 -27.57 -15.38
C ASP A 254 5.03 -28.30 -14.20
N LEU A 255 4.52 -27.55 -13.22
CA LEU A 255 3.83 -28.12 -12.06
C LEU A 255 2.64 -28.97 -12.49
N ILE A 256 1.86 -28.52 -13.47
CA ILE A 256 0.75 -29.30 -14.03
C ILE A 256 1.27 -30.58 -14.68
N SER A 257 2.36 -30.50 -15.45
CA SER A 257 2.94 -31.67 -16.13
C SER A 257 3.46 -32.77 -15.19
N HIS A 258 3.80 -32.40 -13.95
CA HIS A 258 4.25 -33.33 -12.91
C HIS A 258 3.13 -34.19 -12.33
N HIS A 259 1.87 -33.81 -12.51
CA HIS A 259 0.74 -34.45 -11.89
C HIS A 259 -0.22 -35.06 -12.93
N PRO A 260 -0.82 -36.22 -12.64
CA PRO A 260 -1.75 -36.86 -13.56
C PRO A 260 -3.09 -36.09 -13.62
N PRO A 261 -3.73 -35.98 -14.80
CA PRO A 261 -5.07 -35.42 -14.92
C PRO A 261 -6.13 -36.34 -14.26
N PRO A 262 -7.35 -35.81 -13.97
CA PRO A 262 -7.80 -34.43 -14.18
C PRO A 262 -7.28 -33.46 -13.09
N ILE A 263 -7.01 -32.20 -13.47
CA ILE A 263 -6.49 -31.15 -12.58
C ILE A 263 -7.41 -29.93 -12.60
N SER A 264 -7.71 -29.36 -11.44
CA SER A 264 -8.37 -28.06 -11.29
C SER A 264 -7.42 -27.07 -10.63
N ILE A 265 -7.41 -25.81 -11.05
CA ILE A 265 -6.45 -24.79 -10.56
C ILE A 265 -7.17 -23.57 -10.01
N ASN A 266 -6.73 -23.10 -8.84
CA ASN A 266 -7.12 -21.81 -8.28
C ASN A 266 -5.88 -20.94 -8.05
N ILE A 267 -5.91 -19.68 -8.48
CA ILE A 267 -4.79 -18.73 -8.31
C ILE A 267 -5.28 -17.49 -7.56
N TRP A 268 -4.60 -17.10 -6.49
CA TRP A 268 -4.83 -15.82 -5.79
C TRP A 268 -3.70 -14.84 -6.11
N GLU A 269 -4.04 -13.68 -6.69
CA GLU A 269 -3.08 -12.68 -7.18
C GLU A 269 -3.67 -11.26 -7.04
N ASP A 270 -2.84 -10.29 -6.65
CA ASP A 270 -3.25 -8.90 -6.40
C ASP A 270 -3.07 -7.99 -7.63
N ARG A 271 -2.13 -8.31 -8.52
CA ARG A 271 -1.78 -7.42 -9.65
C ARG A 271 -2.75 -7.60 -10.83
N PRO A 272 -3.45 -6.53 -11.27
CA PRO A 272 -4.39 -6.63 -12.40
C PRO A 272 -3.75 -7.19 -13.68
N ASN A 273 -2.53 -6.77 -14.02
CA ASN A 273 -1.84 -7.25 -15.21
C ASN A 273 -1.46 -8.75 -15.13
N HIS A 274 -1.19 -9.26 -13.92
CA HIS A 274 -0.97 -10.69 -13.73
C HIS A 274 -2.28 -11.46 -13.76
N PHE A 275 -3.33 -10.93 -13.12
CA PHE A 275 -4.68 -11.49 -13.11
C PHE A 275 -5.17 -11.80 -14.53
N PHE A 276 -5.19 -10.80 -15.41
CA PHE A 276 -5.65 -10.99 -16.80
C PHE A 276 -4.77 -11.98 -17.58
N ALA A 277 -3.46 -11.98 -17.31
CA ALA A 277 -2.54 -12.89 -17.97
C ALA A 277 -2.74 -14.35 -17.50
N PHE A 278 -3.02 -14.57 -16.22
CA PHE A 278 -3.34 -15.89 -15.70
C PHE A 278 -4.69 -16.39 -16.16
N GLU A 279 -5.72 -15.54 -16.25
CA GLU A 279 -7.02 -15.94 -16.82
C GLU A 279 -6.85 -16.45 -18.25
N ALA A 280 -6.18 -15.67 -19.11
CA ALA A 280 -5.91 -16.07 -20.49
C ALA A 280 -5.07 -17.36 -20.56
N TYR A 281 -4.12 -17.54 -19.64
CA TYR A 281 -3.29 -18.73 -19.58
C TYR A 281 -4.07 -19.99 -19.15
N LEU A 282 -4.92 -19.89 -18.12
CA LEU A 282 -5.75 -21.00 -17.66
C LEU A 282 -6.80 -21.40 -18.70
N GLU A 283 -7.42 -20.44 -19.40
CA GLU A 283 -8.34 -20.73 -20.50
C GLU A 283 -7.64 -21.46 -21.65
N LYS A 284 -6.39 -21.07 -21.98
CA LYS A 284 -5.57 -21.80 -22.95
C LYS A 284 -5.26 -23.23 -22.49
N LEU A 285 -4.94 -23.44 -21.22
CA LEU A 285 -4.68 -24.78 -20.70
C LEU A 285 -5.94 -25.66 -20.69
N LYS A 286 -7.10 -25.06 -20.41
CA LYS A 286 -8.41 -25.71 -20.44
C LYS A 286 -8.77 -26.16 -21.86
N SER A 287 -8.61 -25.28 -22.85
CA SER A 287 -8.88 -25.62 -24.25
C SER A 287 -7.95 -26.70 -24.82
N LEU A 288 -6.73 -26.81 -24.27
CA LEU A 288 -5.78 -27.88 -24.58
C LEU A 288 -6.04 -29.18 -23.79
N GLY A 289 -7.08 -29.24 -22.95
CA GLY A 289 -7.39 -30.39 -22.12
C GLY A 289 -6.34 -30.71 -21.04
N LYS A 290 -5.45 -29.76 -20.73
CA LYS A 290 -4.41 -29.93 -19.71
C LYS A 290 -4.95 -29.77 -18.29
N ILE A 291 -6.03 -29.01 -18.14
CA ILE A 291 -6.78 -28.85 -16.89
C ILE A 291 -8.27 -29.03 -17.16
N LYS A 292 -9.00 -29.50 -16.16
CA LYS A 292 -10.46 -29.58 -16.15
C LYS A 292 -11.06 -28.19 -15.98
N GLU A 293 -10.60 -27.48 -14.94
CA GLU A 293 -11.10 -26.16 -14.54
C GLU A 293 -9.96 -25.25 -14.05
N GLY A 294 -10.15 -23.94 -14.21
CA GLY A 294 -9.19 -22.93 -13.76
C GLY A 294 -9.92 -21.67 -13.29
N THR A 295 -9.53 -21.10 -12.16
CA THR A 295 -10.09 -19.85 -11.63
C THR A 295 -8.98 -18.95 -11.08
N VAL A 296 -9.04 -17.67 -11.42
CA VAL A 296 -8.17 -16.65 -10.83
C VAL A 296 -9.01 -15.78 -9.89
N HIS A 297 -8.59 -15.69 -8.64
CA HIS A 297 -9.20 -14.86 -7.61
C HIS A 297 -8.41 -13.57 -7.47
N LYS A 298 -9.02 -12.45 -7.84
CA LYS A 298 -8.43 -11.12 -7.64
C LYS A 298 -8.41 -10.78 -6.16
N VAL A 299 -7.23 -10.44 -5.65
CA VAL A 299 -7.05 -10.07 -4.24
C VAL A 299 -6.82 -8.57 -4.13
N PHE A 300 -7.44 -7.96 -3.11
CA PHE A 300 -7.21 -6.57 -2.78
C PHE A 300 -6.77 -6.49 -1.33
N LEU A 301 -5.55 -6.01 -1.11
CA LEU A 301 -5.00 -5.74 0.20
C LEU A 301 -4.55 -4.29 0.26
N SER A 302 -4.84 -3.61 1.36
CA SER A 302 -4.42 -2.21 1.51
C SER A 302 -2.90 -2.12 1.44
N LYS A 303 -2.42 -1.13 0.69
CA LYS A 303 -0.99 -0.80 0.63
C LYS A 303 -0.52 -0.40 2.01
N ASN A 304 0.62 -0.92 2.40
CA ASN A 304 1.30 -0.51 3.61
C ASN A 304 2.66 0.08 3.25
N PHE A 305 3.08 1.07 4.02
CA PHE A 305 4.38 1.72 3.88
C PHE A 305 5.26 1.40 5.09
N LEU A 306 6.56 1.64 4.99
CA LEU A 306 7.44 1.59 6.15
C LEU A 306 7.32 2.91 6.94
N GLU A 307 7.90 2.92 8.13
CA GLU A 307 8.10 4.17 8.86
C GLU A 307 9.02 5.08 8.02
N PRO A 308 8.71 6.38 7.86
CA PRO A 308 9.40 7.27 6.94
C PRO A 308 10.94 7.29 7.03
N PHE A 309 11.52 7.34 8.23
CA PHE A 309 12.98 7.34 8.38
C PHE A 309 13.60 5.99 8.01
N ARG A 310 12.96 4.89 8.42
CA ARG A 310 13.39 3.55 8.00
C ARG A 310 13.35 3.40 6.47
N GLU A 311 12.29 3.90 5.84
CA GLU A 311 12.17 3.84 4.39
C GLU A 311 13.25 4.66 3.70
N TYR A 312 13.54 5.85 4.23
CA TYR A 312 14.64 6.70 3.79
C TYR A 312 15.98 5.97 3.85
N ASP A 313 16.31 5.35 4.98
CA ASP A 313 17.57 4.61 5.16
C ASP A 313 17.72 3.47 4.15
N ILE A 314 16.62 2.75 3.85
CA ILE A 314 16.62 1.67 2.86
C ILE A 314 16.90 2.22 1.46
N VAL A 315 16.17 3.26 1.04
CA VAL A 315 16.35 3.85 -0.30
C VAL A 315 17.75 4.46 -0.45
N MET A 316 18.26 5.15 0.58
CA MET A 316 19.64 5.66 0.55
C MET A 316 20.67 4.52 0.47
N GLY A 317 20.43 3.41 1.18
CA GLY A 317 21.23 2.19 1.05
C GLY A 317 21.20 1.62 -0.37
N MET A 318 20.02 1.51 -0.99
CA MET A 318 19.87 1.04 -2.37
C MET A 318 20.62 1.93 -3.37
N ILE A 319 20.58 3.26 -3.17
CA ILE A 319 21.29 4.22 -4.02
C ILE A 319 22.80 4.10 -3.85
N LYS A 320 23.28 3.92 -2.61
CA LYS A 320 24.70 3.66 -2.35
C LYS A 320 25.16 2.39 -3.05
N ASP A 321 24.40 1.30 -2.94
CA ASP A 321 24.73 0.02 -3.55
C ASP A 321 24.67 0.08 -5.08
N HIS A 322 23.72 0.85 -5.64
CA HIS A 322 23.65 1.12 -7.07
C HIS A 322 24.88 1.90 -7.54
N ASN A 323 25.21 3.03 -6.89
CA ASN A 323 26.35 3.86 -7.27
C ASN A 323 27.69 3.11 -7.16
N TYR A 324 27.86 2.28 -6.14
CA TYR A 324 29.04 1.41 -6.02
C TYR A 324 29.17 0.45 -7.20
N ARG A 325 28.06 -0.17 -7.65
CA ARG A 325 28.08 -1.02 -8.85
C ARG A 325 28.29 -0.22 -10.12
N SER A 326 27.63 0.93 -10.26
CA SER A 326 27.75 1.80 -11.44
C SER A 326 29.19 2.28 -11.65
N GLU A 327 29.93 2.58 -10.57
CA GLU A 327 31.36 2.89 -10.64
C GLU A 327 32.18 1.74 -11.24
N GLN A 328 31.87 0.48 -10.92
CA GLN A 328 32.59 -0.68 -11.45
C GLN A 328 32.36 -0.89 -12.95
N ILE A 329 31.25 -0.40 -13.49
CA ILE A 329 30.84 -0.57 -14.90
C ILE A 329 30.79 0.76 -15.67
N ASN A 330 31.38 1.84 -15.12
CA ASN A 330 31.42 3.18 -15.70
C ASN A 330 30.04 3.76 -16.10
N LEU A 331 29.00 3.45 -15.35
CA LEU A 331 27.71 4.13 -15.45
C LEU A 331 27.67 5.36 -14.54
N GLY A 332 26.89 6.37 -14.93
CA GLY A 332 26.69 7.58 -14.12
C GLY A 332 26.13 7.27 -12.72
N LYS A 333 26.43 8.14 -11.76
CA LYS A 333 25.87 8.08 -10.40
C LYS A 333 24.50 8.74 -10.36
N ILE A 334 23.65 8.26 -9.47
CA ILE A 334 22.35 8.86 -9.16
C ILE A 334 22.37 9.49 -7.76
N GLY A 335 21.64 10.58 -7.60
CA GLY A 335 21.46 11.31 -6.34
C GLY A 335 20.00 11.42 -5.92
N ILE A 336 19.78 11.82 -4.66
CA ILE A 336 18.46 12.24 -4.18
C ILE A 336 18.43 13.76 -4.06
N VAL A 337 17.39 14.36 -4.63
CA VAL A 337 17.13 15.79 -4.55
C VAL A 337 15.74 16.08 -3.98
N ARG A 338 15.58 17.24 -3.35
CA ARG A 338 14.28 17.74 -2.92
C ARG A 338 13.56 18.38 -4.10
N LYS A 339 12.36 17.90 -4.40
CA LYS A 339 11.47 18.45 -5.43
C LYS A 339 10.16 18.94 -4.80
N ILE A 340 9.56 19.97 -5.37
CA ILE A 340 8.22 20.41 -4.95
C ILE A 340 7.19 19.50 -5.60
N GLN A 341 6.45 18.73 -4.80
CA GLN A 341 5.31 17.94 -5.29
C GLN A 341 4.21 18.87 -5.77
N TYR A 342 3.86 19.86 -4.94
CA TYR A 342 2.97 20.94 -5.32
C TYR A 342 3.19 22.17 -4.45
N ALA A 343 2.87 23.32 -5.02
CA ALA A 343 2.75 24.59 -4.31
C ALA A 343 1.28 24.93 -4.11
N GLY A 344 0.98 25.58 -3.00
CA GLY A 344 -0.37 25.99 -2.66
C GLY A 344 -0.40 27.22 -1.77
N ILE A 345 -1.56 27.82 -1.66
CA ILE A 345 -1.86 28.87 -0.68
C ILE A 345 -2.55 28.20 0.50
N PHE A 346 -1.87 28.19 1.64
CA PHE A 346 -2.30 27.50 2.85
C PHE A 346 -2.85 28.50 3.87
N PHE A 347 -3.82 28.05 4.65
CA PHE A 347 -4.51 28.88 5.62
C PHE A 347 -4.14 28.46 7.04
N ASP A 348 -4.06 29.43 7.94
CA ASP A 348 -3.96 29.12 9.36
C ASP A 348 -5.30 28.56 9.90
N GLN A 349 -5.24 28.00 11.11
CA GLN A 349 -6.41 27.38 11.73
C GLN A 349 -7.55 28.39 11.99
N GLN A 350 -7.23 29.66 12.28
CA GLN A 350 -8.25 30.67 12.57
C GLN A 350 -9.07 31.02 11.32
N VAL A 351 -8.41 31.13 10.16
CA VAL A 351 -9.06 31.31 8.86
C VAL A 351 -9.91 30.09 8.53
N ILE A 352 -9.38 28.87 8.72
CA ILE A 352 -10.13 27.63 8.48
C ILE A 352 -11.40 27.58 9.35
N ASP A 353 -11.30 27.89 10.64
CA ASP A 353 -12.45 27.85 11.56
C ASP A 353 -13.45 28.98 11.29
N LYS A 354 -12.99 30.13 10.80
CA LYS A 354 -13.86 31.19 10.27
C LYS A 354 -14.62 30.71 9.04
N LEU A 355 -13.94 30.08 8.07
CA LEU A 355 -14.56 29.53 6.87
C LEU A 355 -15.58 28.43 7.20
N LYS A 356 -15.28 27.54 8.15
CA LYS A 356 -16.20 26.48 8.57
C LYS A 356 -17.52 27.02 9.12
N ARG A 357 -17.45 28.13 9.86
CA ARG A 357 -18.63 28.78 10.44
C ARG A 357 -19.48 29.50 9.41
N ILE A 358 -18.85 30.14 8.42
CA ILE A 358 -19.53 30.97 7.42
C ILE A 358 -20.02 30.13 6.24
N TYR A 359 -19.22 29.15 5.81
CA TYR A 359 -19.46 28.31 4.63
C TYR A 359 -19.34 26.82 4.98
N PRO A 360 -20.19 26.29 5.87
CA PRO A 360 -20.16 24.88 6.23
C PRO A 360 -20.56 24.00 5.02
N PRO A 361 -19.95 22.82 4.86
CA PRO A 361 -20.43 21.85 3.88
C PRO A 361 -21.82 21.32 4.27
N PRO A 362 -22.61 20.80 3.31
CA PRO A 362 -23.95 20.27 3.59
C PRO A 362 -23.93 19.13 4.63
N THR A 363 -24.82 19.18 5.61
CA THR A 363 -24.80 18.33 6.82
C THR A 363 -25.49 16.97 6.69
N VAL A 364 -26.02 16.60 5.52
CA VAL A 364 -26.85 15.39 5.36
C VAL A 364 -26.04 14.10 5.59
N ASN A 365 -26.13 13.53 6.80
CA ASN A 365 -25.59 12.22 7.22
C ASN A 365 -24.12 11.96 6.80
N ARG A 366 -23.26 12.99 6.85
CA ARG A 366 -21.86 12.90 6.43
C ARG A 366 -20.92 13.41 7.51
N GLU A 367 -19.86 12.66 7.74
CA GLU A 367 -18.71 13.14 8.51
C GLU A 367 -17.71 13.77 7.54
N TRP A 368 -17.63 15.10 7.53
CA TRP A 368 -16.69 15.85 6.69
C TRP A 368 -15.32 15.97 7.36
N VAL A 369 -14.27 15.72 6.59
CA VAL A 369 -12.87 15.86 6.99
C VAL A 369 -12.28 17.12 6.37
N PHE A 370 -11.59 17.92 7.19
CA PHE A 370 -10.89 19.14 6.79
C PHE A 370 -9.38 18.90 6.90
N ASP A 371 -8.78 18.40 5.83
CA ASP A 371 -7.37 17.98 5.81
C ASP A 371 -6.47 19.04 5.19
N GLY A 372 -6.12 20.04 5.99
CA GLY A 372 -5.25 21.14 5.60
C GLY A 372 -5.73 21.90 4.36
N PRO A 373 -6.88 22.60 4.40
CA PRO A 373 -7.41 23.34 3.26
C PRO A 373 -6.37 24.25 2.59
N TYR A 374 -6.34 24.21 1.26
CA TYR A 374 -5.40 25.01 0.47
C TYR A 374 -5.97 25.30 -0.92
N VAL A 375 -5.49 26.38 -1.54
CA VAL A 375 -5.65 26.62 -2.98
C VAL A 375 -4.45 26.00 -3.69
N LEU A 376 -4.68 25.11 -4.66
CA LEU A 376 -3.58 24.59 -5.48
C LEU A 376 -3.05 25.70 -6.39
N ILE A 377 -1.76 26.02 -6.29
CA ILE A 377 -1.10 26.91 -7.24
C ILE A 377 -0.72 26.08 -8.46
N LYS A 378 0.17 25.10 -8.26
CA LYS A 378 0.72 24.28 -9.35
C LYS A 378 1.45 23.04 -8.81
N LYS A 379 1.39 21.92 -9.56
CA LYS A 379 2.15 20.69 -9.26
C LYS A 379 3.53 20.72 -9.92
N ASN A 380 4.53 20.07 -9.32
CA ASN A 380 5.87 19.86 -9.89
C ASN A 380 6.60 21.15 -10.34
N VAL A 381 6.55 22.23 -9.55
CA VAL A 381 7.21 23.52 -9.86
C VAL A 381 8.61 23.65 -9.27
N SER A 382 9.42 24.57 -9.79
CA SER A 382 10.67 24.97 -9.14
C SER A 382 10.48 26.15 -8.17
N ASN A 383 11.46 26.38 -7.30
CA ASN A 383 11.42 27.56 -6.42
C ASN A 383 11.59 28.86 -7.23
N GLU A 384 12.37 28.84 -8.30
CA GLU A 384 12.58 29.97 -9.21
C GLU A 384 11.25 30.34 -9.87
N TRP A 385 10.51 29.34 -10.35
CA TRP A 385 9.19 29.55 -10.95
C TRP A 385 8.23 30.22 -9.96
N LEU A 386 8.18 29.74 -8.71
CA LEU A 386 7.33 30.35 -7.67
C LEU A 386 7.73 31.80 -7.34
N LYS A 387 9.02 32.10 -7.30
CA LYS A 387 9.50 33.47 -7.08
C LYS A 387 9.04 34.40 -8.21
N LEU A 388 9.19 33.95 -9.45
CA LEU A 388 8.87 34.75 -10.63
C LEU A 388 7.35 35.01 -10.78
N HIS A 389 6.50 34.07 -10.41
CA HIS A 389 5.05 34.16 -10.68
C HIS A 389 4.20 34.55 -9.46
N CYS A 390 4.71 34.34 -8.25
CA CYS A 390 3.90 34.45 -7.03
C CYS A 390 4.65 35.05 -5.84
N GLU A 391 5.78 35.75 -6.03
CA GLU A 391 6.62 36.29 -4.94
C GLU A 391 7.26 35.23 -4.02
N GLY A 392 7.21 33.97 -4.45
CA GLY A 392 7.81 32.84 -3.77
C GLY A 392 7.11 32.43 -2.47
N ARG A 393 7.68 31.41 -1.83
CA ARG A 393 7.16 30.88 -0.56
C ARG A 393 7.21 31.95 0.54
N GLY A 394 6.22 31.96 1.41
CA GLY A 394 6.07 32.92 2.50
C GLY A 394 5.36 34.22 2.12
N ALA A 395 5.06 34.44 0.83
CA ALA A 395 4.23 35.56 0.41
C ALA A 395 2.77 35.37 0.86
N ILE A 396 2.13 36.47 1.25
CA ILE A 396 0.74 36.52 1.70
C ILE A 396 -0.15 36.79 0.49
N VAL A 397 -1.12 35.91 0.24
CA VAL A 397 -2.12 36.11 -0.81
C VAL A 397 -3.45 36.46 -0.15
N THR A 398 -4.02 37.58 -0.57
CA THR A 398 -5.35 38.02 -0.14
C THR A 398 -6.36 37.68 -1.24
N MET A 399 -7.49 37.07 -0.87
CA MET A 399 -8.49 36.60 -1.83
C MET A 399 -9.92 36.73 -1.30
N LYS A 400 -10.88 36.87 -2.22
CA LYS A 400 -12.32 36.88 -1.94
C LYS A 400 -12.88 35.46 -2.07
N ILE A 401 -13.72 35.04 -1.12
CA ILE A 401 -14.54 33.82 -1.26
C ILE A 401 -15.80 34.18 -2.04
N THR A 402 -16.00 33.57 -3.20
CA THR A 402 -17.07 33.98 -4.14
C THR A 402 -18.21 32.97 -4.28
N GLY A 403 -17.97 31.71 -3.93
CA GLY A 403 -18.94 30.64 -4.12
C GLY A 403 -18.46 29.29 -3.59
N PHE A 404 -19.21 28.24 -3.89
CA PHE A 404 -18.83 26.87 -3.58
C PHE A 404 -19.17 25.90 -4.70
N GLY A 405 -18.49 24.76 -4.69
CA GLY A 405 -18.72 23.66 -5.62
C GLY A 405 -18.78 22.34 -4.86
N ILE A 406 -19.66 21.44 -5.32
CA ILE A 406 -19.80 20.09 -4.76
C ILE A 406 -19.60 19.09 -5.87
N TYR A 407 -18.72 18.12 -5.68
CA TYR A 407 -18.51 17.04 -6.64
C TYR A 407 -18.87 15.68 -6.05
N GLN A 408 -19.70 14.94 -6.78
CA GLN A 408 -20.19 13.59 -6.43
C GLN A 408 -20.71 13.46 -4.99
N ASN A 409 -21.17 14.57 -4.39
CA ASN A 409 -21.57 14.61 -2.99
C ASN A 409 -20.46 14.17 -1.99
N ARG A 410 -19.19 14.19 -2.40
CA ARG A 410 -18.05 13.72 -1.62
C ARG A 410 -16.98 14.78 -1.39
N ILE A 411 -16.86 15.75 -2.30
CA ILE A 411 -15.87 16.83 -2.23
C ILE A 411 -16.61 18.16 -2.19
N TYR A 412 -16.19 19.03 -1.28
CA TYR A 412 -16.72 20.37 -1.11
C TYR A 412 -15.58 21.40 -1.19
N CYS A 413 -15.71 22.33 -2.13
CA CYS A 413 -14.69 23.33 -2.44
C CYS A 413 -15.27 24.75 -2.32
N LEU A 414 -14.43 25.72 -1.96
CA LEU A 414 -14.80 27.14 -1.93
C LEU A 414 -14.11 27.87 -3.07
N GLN A 415 -14.88 28.51 -3.94
CA GLN A 415 -14.36 29.31 -5.04
C GLN A 415 -13.69 30.58 -4.52
N VAL A 416 -12.55 30.95 -5.09
CA VAL A 416 -11.83 32.17 -4.73
C VAL A 416 -11.51 33.03 -5.94
N SER A 417 -11.44 34.34 -5.71
CA SER A 417 -10.98 35.32 -6.71
C SER A 417 -9.97 36.30 -6.10
N GLU A 418 -9.23 36.97 -6.98
CA GLU A 418 -8.23 37.94 -6.59
C GLU A 418 -8.88 39.13 -5.85
N TYR A 419 -8.17 39.65 -4.85
CA TYR A 419 -8.58 40.85 -4.14
C TYR A 419 -7.74 42.05 -4.61
N GLU A 420 -8.41 43.05 -5.18
CA GLU A 420 -7.78 44.22 -5.81
C GLU A 420 -6.85 44.99 -4.85
N ASN A 421 -7.22 45.10 -3.56
CA ASN A 421 -6.44 45.84 -2.56
C ASN A 421 -5.55 44.92 -1.72
N SER A 422 -4.94 43.90 -2.34
CA SER A 422 -4.10 42.92 -1.64
C SER A 422 -2.92 43.57 -0.91
N LEU A 423 -2.34 44.63 -1.47
CA LEU A 423 -1.21 45.34 -0.87
C LEU A 423 -1.58 46.01 0.46
N GLU A 424 -2.73 46.68 0.52
CA GLU A 424 -3.23 47.36 1.72
C GLU A 424 -3.52 46.40 2.89
N LYS A 425 -3.90 45.16 2.57
CA LYS A 425 -4.17 44.12 3.56
C LYS A 425 -2.94 43.32 3.96
N THR A 426 -1.84 43.43 3.21
CA THR A 426 -0.62 42.67 3.50
C THR A 426 0.07 43.26 4.73
N PRO A 427 0.37 42.44 5.77
CA PRO A 427 1.06 42.93 6.95
C PRO A 427 2.42 43.55 6.61
N ILE A 428 2.78 44.63 7.32
CA ILE A 428 4.07 45.32 7.14
C ILE A 428 5.23 44.31 7.31
N GLY A 429 6.19 44.33 6.38
CA GLY A 429 7.33 43.43 6.36
C GLY A 429 7.06 42.07 5.70
N MET A 430 5.84 41.81 5.23
CA MET A 430 5.50 40.60 4.47
C MET A 430 5.44 40.89 2.96
N ARG A 431 5.75 39.87 2.15
CA ARG A 431 5.61 39.96 0.68
C ARG A 431 4.13 39.81 0.29
N CYS A 432 3.63 40.72 -0.55
CA CYS A 432 2.28 40.64 -1.12
C CYS A 432 2.30 39.71 -2.33
N GLY A 433 1.86 38.46 -2.15
CA GLY A 433 1.80 37.45 -3.20
C GLY A 433 0.59 37.61 -4.12
N LYS A 434 0.73 37.12 -5.35
CA LYS A 434 -0.35 37.08 -6.35
C LYS A 434 -1.15 35.78 -6.25
N LEU A 435 -2.47 35.86 -6.45
CA LEU A 435 -3.29 34.66 -6.62
C LEU A 435 -3.01 34.04 -7.99
N PHE A 436 -2.40 32.86 -7.99
CA PHE A 436 -2.18 32.05 -9.19
C PHE A 436 -2.71 30.64 -8.97
N SER A 437 -3.30 30.04 -10.00
CA SER A 437 -3.64 28.62 -10.05
C SER A 437 -3.59 28.12 -11.49
N ASP A 438 -3.12 26.88 -11.68
CA ASP A 438 -3.31 26.17 -12.95
C ASP A 438 -4.79 25.82 -13.20
N CYS A 439 -5.64 25.88 -12.16
CA CYS A 439 -7.08 25.80 -12.33
C CYS A 439 -7.61 27.14 -12.87
N PRO A 440 -8.36 27.16 -13.99
CA PRO A 440 -8.97 28.38 -14.53
C PRO A 440 -9.87 29.10 -13.52
N VAL A 441 -10.51 28.31 -12.65
CA VAL A 441 -11.26 28.80 -11.49
C VAL A 441 -10.50 28.35 -10.23
N PRO A 442 -9.78 29.25 -9.54
CA PRO A 442 -9.11 28.92 -8.30
C PRO A 442 -10.12 28.58 -7.20
N PHE A 443 -9.81 27.56 -6.40
CA PHE A 443 -10.65 27.17 -5.27
C PHE A 443 -9.84 26.58 -4.13
N ILE A 444 -10.40 26.64 -2.92
CA ILE A 444 -9.92 25.96 -1.74
C ILE A 444 -10.47 24.54 -1.75
N ASN A 445 -9.58 23.54 -1.72
CA ASN A 445 -9.92 22.18 -1.34
C ASN A 445 -10.32 22.17 0.13
N PHE A 446 -11.63 22.26 0.43
CA PHE A 446 -12.08 22.62 1.78
C PHE A 446 -12.45 21.42 2.64
N ALA A 447 -13.30 20.53 2.14
CA ALA A 447 -13.65 19.31 2.86
C ALA A 447 -13.95 18.12 1.93
N TYR A 448 -13.75 16.91 2.45
CA TYR A 448 -14.18 15.67 1.80
C TYR A 448 -14.88 14.73 2.79
N VAL A 449 -15.67 13.79 2.29
CA VAL A 449 -16.38 12.81 3.13
C VAL A 449 -15.40 11.77 3.68
N LYS A 450 -15.43 11.52 4.99
CA LYS A 450 -14.57 10.53 5.65
C LYS A 450 -14.70 9.15 5.01
N GLY A 451 -13.56 8.47 4.83
CA GLY A 451 -13.51 7.16 4.18
C GLY A 451 -13.45 7.21 2.65
N THR A 452 -13.45 8.40 2.04
CA THR A 452 -13.16 8.58 0.61
C THR A 452 -11.69 8.89 0.37
N GLU A 453 -11.28 8.94 -0.90
CA GLU A 453 -9.89 9.15 -1.31
C GLU A 453 -9.36 10.58 -1.07
N GLY A 454 -10.17 11.49 -0.51
CA GLY A 454 -9.79 12.87 -0.25
C GLY A 454 -9.79 13.75 -1.51
N PHE A 455 -8.82 14.66 -1.60
CA PHE A 455 -8.68 15.57 -2.74
C PHE A 455 -7.76 14.97 -3.82
N ILE A 456 -8.31 14.09 -4.66
CA ILE A 456 -7.56 13.52 -5.79
C ILE A 456 -7.97 14.22 -7.09
N ASN A 457 -6.98 14.78 -7.78
CA ASN A 457 -7.11 15.41 -9.10
C ASN A 457 -8.27 16.40 -9.21
N THR A 458 -8.55 17.12 -8.12
CA THR A 458 -9.64 18.09 -8.05
C THR A 458 -9.48 19.21 -9.06
N GLU A 459 -8.25 19.51 -9.47
CA GLU A 459 -7.94 20.47 -10.53
C GLU A 459 -8.51 20.10 -11.91
N ASN A 460 -8.81 18.81 -12.13
CA ASN A 460 -9.39 18.32 -13.37
C ASN A 460 -10.92 18.20 -13.32
N ILE A 461 -11.54 18.61 -12.20
CA ILE A 461 -12.98 18.54 -12.01
C ILE A 461 -13.63 19.85 -12.49
N ASN A 462 -14.63 19.73 -13.35
CA ASN A 462 -15.51 20.85 -13.69
C ASN A 462 -16.64 20.96 -12.65
N PHE A 463 -16.52 21.91 -11.72
CA PHE A 463 -17.54 22.14 -10.70
C PHE A 463 -18.67 23.04 -11.23
N ASN A 464 -19.90 22.70 -10.85
CA ASN A 464 -21.03 23.62 -10.95
C ASN A 464 -20.97 24.61 -9.78
N TRP A 465 -20.40 25.79 -10.02
CA TRP A 465 -20.20 26.81 -9.00
C TRP A 465 -21.49 27.54 -8.63
N ILE A 466 -21.79 27.58 -7.34
CA ILE A 466 -22.90 28.35 -6.77
C ILE A 466 -22.30 29.57 -6.07
N LYS A 467 -22.72 30.77 -6.47
CA LYS A 467 -22.22 32.03 -5.91
C LYS A 467 -22.76 32.26 -4.48
N TYR A 468 -21.94 32.91 -3.66
CA TYR A 468 -22.37 33.44 -2.37
C TYR A 468 -22.79 34.90 -2.50
N ASP A 469 -23.88 35.25 -1.83
CA ASP A 469 -24.31 36.65 -1.68
C ASP A 469 -23.35 37.42 -0.78
N LYS A 470 -22.96 36.81 0.34
CA LYS A 470 -21.99 37.38 1.28
C LYS A 470 -20.59 36.86 0.98
N GLN A 471 -19.77 37.71 0.36
CA GLN A 471 -18.36 37.43 0.11
C GLN A 471 -17.50 37.96 1.26
N ILE A 472 -16.49 37.20 1.65
CA ILE A 472 -15.50 37.64 2.64
C ILE A 472 -14.10 37.59 2.05
N VAL A 473 -13.23 38.42 2.61
CA VAL A 473 -11.80 38.41 2.29
C VAL A 473 -11.06 37.55 3.31
N VAL A 474 -10.17 36.69 2.82
CA VAL A 474 -9.28 35.86 3.63
C VAL A 474 -7.84 35.97 3.12
N GLN A 475 -6.90 35.60 3.97
CA GLN A 475 -5.48 35.58 3.66
C GLN A 475 -4.93 34.18 3.85
N GLY A 476 -4.02 33.80 2.96
CA GLY A 476 -3.23 32.59 3.10
C GLY A 476 -1.77 32.84 2.73
N ILE A 477 -0.93 31.83 2.96
CA ILE A 477 0.51 31.90 2.75
C ILE A 477 0.90 30.92 1.66
N ILE A 478 1.73 31.36 0.72
CA ILE A 478 2.31 30.47 -0.28
C ILE A 478 3.30 29.53 0.40
N ALA A 479 3.03 28.23 0.32
CA ALA A 479 3.95 27.19 0.75
C ALA A 479 4.00 26.06 -0.29
N ALA A 480 4.90 25.11 -0.06
CA ALA A 480 5.10 24.00 -0.96
C ALA A 480 5.27 22.70 -0.17
N LYS A 481 4.65 21.64 -0.67
CA LYS A 481 4.93 20.28 -0.21
C LYS A 481 6.11 19.73 -0.99
N TYR A 482 7.11 19.25 -0.27
CA TYR A 482 8.31 18.65 -0.85
C TYR A 482 8.26 17.13 -0.80
N ILE A 483 8.89 16.51 -1.78
CA ILE A 483 9.19 15.09 -1.88
C ILE A 483 10.64 14.91 -2.31
N LEU A 484 11.15 13.69 -2.20
CA LEU A 484 12.48 13.29 -2.63
C LEU A 484 12.40 12.63 -4.00
N GLY A 485 13.15 13.13 -4.96
CA GLY A 485 13.24 12.59 -6.32
C GLY A 485 14.67 12.24 -6.69
N LEU A 486 14.83 11.66 -7.88
CA LEU A 486 16.16 11.40 -8.46
C LEU A 486 16.71 12.62 -9.19
N GLU A 487 18.03 12.76 -9.14
CA GLU A 487 18.87 13.54 -10.05
C GLU A 487 19.93 12.64 -10.67
#